data_AF-A0A1Z4QJ80-F1
#
_entry.id   AF-A0A1Z4QJ80-F1
#
_cell.length_a   1.000
_cell.length_b   1.000
_cell.length_c   1.000
_cell.angle_alpha   90.00
_cell.angle_beta   90.00
_cell.angle_gamma   90.00
#
_symmetry.space_group_name_H-M   'P 1'
#
loop_
_entity.id
_entity.type
_entity.pdbx_description
1 polymer ?
#
loop_
_entity_poly.entity_id
_entity_poly.type
_entity_poly.pdbx_seq_one_letter_code
_entity_poly.pdbx_strand_id
1 'polypeptide(L)'
;MNLYKITGGIHGRNSKITSEAPHTPYFITETETGERHETTAAELGEVLQFRFPKLIFLSGCRTGEAADKGAVPSMAQELIELGASAVLSWGRPVREKTATATAAHLYGKLAAGYQLTEALASTYQELFRQKFPDWHLLRLYVRGEFPGAFVQPLGDVPWFPVEPAYELFLDEQTRLVRVATPGEFVGRRRNLQRCLKALRTATNLGVLIHGIGGVGKSTITARLLERLTGYDRIVIYRELDEDKLLKVLAEQCTSEQGQDILNGKLPLMQRLTKFFQAGLNRQEQRFVLVLDDFEANLEFLPNVETFSNNVETFPKDVKTLSKNVETFPKDVETPSKNVDTFRGTSLHHNATSQNENATPLHQNATSQNHNAAPSHQNATPQNRNATPQNRNAVPSRQNATPQNKNATSLQPGALLKPGVVEILMALLKAIQNSRLPHRVIITSRYEFRLPELNHRLYSELLAALQDADLVKKYRRLEAFNGNLAIDGELQESAKKAAGRVISASYTSFVSSVVG
;
A
#
# COMPACT_ATOMS: atom_id res chain seq x y z
N MET A 1 -20.03 13.74 -13.33
CA MET A 1 -21.17 13.30 -12.50
C MET A 1 -21.00 13.89 -11.12
N ASN A 2 -21.79 14.91 -10.75
CA ASN A 2 -21.58 15.65 -9.50
C ASN A 2 -22.47 15.05 -8.40
N LEU A 3 -21.96 14.00 -7.76
CA LEU A 3 -22.64 13.26 -6.69
C LEU A 3 -21.64 13.00 -5.55
N TYR A 4 -21.82 13.72 -4.44
CA TYR A 4 -20.81 13.76 -3.37
C TYR A 4 -21.27 12.94 -2.17
N LYS A 5 -20.51 11.89 -1.84
CA LYS A 5 -20.67 11.15 -0.58
C LYS A 5 -19.76 11.77 0.48
N ILE A 6 -20.35 12.28 1.56
CA ILE A 6 -19.60 12.73 2.73
C ILE A 6 -19.80 11.68 3.83
N THR A 7 -18.70 11.07 4.31
CA THR A 7 -18.71 9.96 5.27
C THR A 7 -17.92 10.32 6.53
N GLY A 8 -18.52 10.07 7.70
CA GLY A 8 -18.08 10.59 8.98
C GLY A 8 -19.18 10.39 10.02
N GLY A 9 -19.15 11.17 11.11
CA GLY A 9 -20.20 11.10 12.14
C GLY A 9 -20.45 12.45 12.82
N ILE A 10 -21.71 12.75 13.13
CA ILE A 10 -22.07 13.95 13.89
C ILE A 10 -21.92 13.68 15.40
N HIS A 11 -21.51 14.70 16.15
CA HIS A 11 -21.49 14.70 17.62
C HIS A 11 -22.08 16.02 18.17
N GLY A 12 -23.40 16.05 18.38
CA GLY A 12 -23.98 17.03 19.31
C GLY A 12 -23.51 16.73 20.73
N ARG A 13 -22.95 17.72 21.44
CA ARG A 13 -22.64 17.57 22.86
C ARG A 13 -23.94 17.72 23.66
N ASN A 14 -24.55 16.62 24.09
CA ASN A 14 -25.57 16.64 25.15
C ASN A 14 -24.93 16.88 26.54
N SER A 15 -24.06 17.88 26.65
CA SER A 15 -23.60 18.45 27.92
C SER A 15 -24.63 19.47 28.41
N LYS A 16 -24.79 19.59 29.74
CA LYS A 16 -25.71 20.58 30.34
C LYS A 16 -25.41 22.01 29.83
N ILE A 17 -26.46 22.82 29.75
CA ILE A 17 -26.45 24.20 29.23
C ILE A 17 -25.55 25.09 30.11
N THR A 18 -24.30 25.31 29.68
CA THR A 18 -23.33 26.27 30.28
C THR A 18 -22.30 26.77 29.25
N SER A 19 -22.75 27.38 28.14
CA SER A 19 -21.90 28.17 27.23
C SER A 19 -22.74 28.96 26.22
N GLU A 20 -22.48 30.25 26.06
CA GLU A 20 -23.27 31.19 25.23
C GLU A 20 -22.90 31.16 23.75
N ALA A 21 -22.99 29.99 23.11
CA ALA A 21 -22.84 29.83 21.67
C ALA A 21 -23.97 28.94 21.12
N PRO A 22 -24.61 29.30 19.99
CA PRO A 22 -25.65 28.48 19.38
C PRO A 22 -25.08 27.12 18.97
N HIS A 23 -25.90 26.06 19.10
CA HIS A 23 -25.50 24.69 18.77
C HIS A 23 -25.42 24.47 17.24
N THR A 24 -24.33 24.89 16.61
CA THR A 24 -24.05 24.57 15.21
C THR A 24 -23.80 23.06 15.02
N PRO A 25 -24.52 22.36 14.13
CA PRO A 25 -24.25 20.97 13.80
C PRO A 25 -22.97 20.86 12.96
N TYR A 26 -22.15 19.86 13.27
CA TYR A 26 -20.91 19.58 12.54
C TYR A 26 -20.75 18.10 12.25
N PHE A 27 -19.98 17.82 11.20
CA PHE A 27 -19.70 16.49 10.70
C PHE A 27 -18.22 16.18 10.87
N ILE A 28 -17.89 15.12 11.62
CA ILE A 28 -16.50 14.74 11.84
C ILE A 28 -15.91 14.19 10.55
N THR A 29 -14.99 14.95 9.96
CA THR A 29 -14.18 14.58 8.80
C THR A 29 -12.75 14.25 9.23
N GLU A 30 -11.91 13.88 8.26
CA GLU A 30 -10.46 13.89 8.43
C GLU A 30 -9.83 14.85 7.42
N THR A 31 -8.80 15.59 7.82
CA THR A 31 -7.96 16.37 6.90
C THR A 31 -7.19 15.45 5.94
N GLU A 32 -6.56 16.02 4.91
CA GLU A 32 -5.66 15.27 4.02
C GLU A 32 -4.46 14.64 4.76
N THR A 33 -4.06 15.23 5.89
CA THR A 33 -3.03 14.72 6.83
C THR A 33 -3.56 13.70 7.84
N GLY A 34 -4.88 13.42 7.85
CA GLY A 34 -5.53 12.42 8.69
C GLY A 34 -5.93 12.88 10.10
N GLU A 35 -5.93 14.19 10.34
CA GLU A 35 -6.33 14.79 11.62
C GLU A 35 -7.84 14.99 11.68
N ARG A 36 -8.43 14.88 12.88
CA ARG A 36 -9.88 15.03 13.08
C ARG A 36 -10.28 16.48 12.87
N HIS A 37 -11.22 16.73 11.96
CA HIS A 37 -11.78 18.07 11.72
C HIS A 37 -13.31 18.07 11.98
N GLU A 38 -13.84 19.19 12.46
CA GLU A 38 -15.25 19.36 12.86
C GLU A 38 -15.99 20.24 11.84
N THR A 39 -16.23 19.68 10.64
CA THR A 39 -16.73 20.43 9.48
C THR A 39 -18.19 20.88 9.63
N THR A 40 -18.43 22.18 9.57
CA THR A 40 -19.79 22.77 9.56
C THR A 40 -20.45 22.70 8.17
N ALA A 41 -21.75 22.99 8.09
CA ALA A 41 -22.40 23.17 6.78
C ALA A 41 -21.87 24.40 6.03
N ALA A 42 -21.52 25.47 6.75
CA ALA A 42 -20.94 26.69 6.19
C ALA A 42 -19.60 26.43 5.48
N GLU A 43 -18.67 25.69 6.10
CA GLU A 43 -17.42 25.28 5.45
C GLU A 43 -17.64 24.49 4.15
N LEU A 44 -18.63 23.59 4.12
CA LEU A 44 -18.98 22.88 2.89
C LEU A 44 -19.56 23.83 1.83
N GLY A 45 -20.32 24.85 2.24
CA GLY A 45 -20.79 25.93 1.37
C GLY A 45 -19.64 26.76 0.79
N GLU A 46 -18.65 27.13 1.60
CA GLU A 46 -17.45 27.87 1.18
C GLU A 46 -16.54 27.07 0.25
N VAL A 47 -16.50 25.75 0.38
CA VAL A 47 -15.75 24.84 -0.51
C VAL A 47 -16.50 24.56 -1.82
N LEU A 48 -17.84 24.45 -1.78
CA LEU A 48 -18.66 24.17 -2.97
C LEU A 48 -18.97 25.43 -3.79
N GLN A 49 -19.24 26.56 -3.14
CA GLN A 49 -19.57 27.85 -3.77
C GLN A 49 -20.62 27.68 -4.90
N PHE A 50 -20.32 28.19 -6.09
CA PHE A 50 -21.15 28.09 -7.31
C PHE A 50 -21.21 26.68 -7.92
N ARG A 51 -20.66 25.65 -7.26
CA ARG A 51 -20.53 24.27 -7.74
C ARG A 51 -21.21 23.23 -6.83
N PHE A 52 -22.26 23.63 -6.10
CA PHE A 52 -23.13 22.67 -5.38
C PHE A 52 -23.58 21.52 -6.31
N PRO A 53 -23.44 20.25 -5.87
CA PRO A 53 -23.89 19.11 -6.66
C PRO A 53 -25.42 18.99 -6.64
N LYS A 54 -26.00 18.38 -7.68
CA LYS A 54 -27.45 18.11 -7.75
C LYS A 54 -27.95 17.20 -6.61
N LEU A 55 -27.05 16.43 -5.98
CA LEU A 55 -27.31 15.66 -4.78
C LEU A 55 -26.06 15.53 -3.90
N ILE A 56 -26.21 15.84 -2.61
CA ILE A 56 -25.25 15.49 -1.54
C ILE A 56 -25.77 14.26 -0.81
N PHE A 57 -24.92 13.28 -0.47
CA PHE A 57 -25.26 12.21 0.47
C PHE A 57 -24.38 12.32 1.72
N LEU A 58 -24.96 12.87 2.79
CA LEU A 58 -24.40 12.88 4.15
C LEU A 58 -24.54 11.50 4.80
N SER A 59 -23.68 10.58 4.35
CA SER A 59 -23.63 9.18 4.80
C SER A 59 -22.89 9.03 6.14
N GLY A 60 -23.41 9.69 7.18
CA GLY A 60 -23.03 9.50 8.58
C GLY A 60 -24.25 9.54 9.49
N CYS A 61 -24.09 9.08 10.74
CA CYS A 61 -25.18 9.06 11.72
C CYS A 61 -25.68 10.49 12.04
N ARG A 62 -27.00 10.61 12.26
CA ARG A 62 -27.70 11.84 12.70
C ARG A 62 -27.68 13.03 11.73
N THR A 63 -27.27 12.86 10.48
CA THR A 63 -27.14 13.96 9.50
C THR A 63 -28.46 14.62 9.09
N GLY A 64 -29.59 13.93 9.29
CA GLY A 64 -30.95 14.46 9.14
C GLY A 64 -31.72 14.50 10.47
N GLU A 65 -31.03 14.56 11.60
CA GLU A 65 -31.61 14.75 12.93
C GLU A 65 -31.49 16.23 13.31
N ALA A 66 -32.62 16.88 13.59
CA ALA A 66 -32.66 18.23 14.14
C ALA A 66 -32.59 18.14 15.68
N ALA A 67 -31.73 18.94 16.32
CA ALA A 67 -31.58 18.90 17.77
C ALA A 67 -32.64 19.77 18.47
N ASP A 68 -32.74 19.61 19.80
CA ASP A 68 -33.62 20.40 20.67
C ASP A 68 -35.06 20.55 20.16
N LYS A 69 -35.66 19.39 19.82
CA LYS A 69 -37.02 19.24 19.25
C LYS A 69 -37.26 19.95 17.91
N GLY A 70 -36.20 20.38 17.22
CA GLY A 70 -36.27 21.16 15.98
C GLY A 70 -35.84 22.62 16.13
N ALA A 71 -35.45 23.08 17.32
CA ALA A 71 -34.91 24.42 17.52
C ALA A 71 -33.51 24.62 16.90
N VAL A 72 -32.80 23.53 16.62
CA VAL A 72 -31.52 23.52 15.88
C VAL A 72 -31.73 22.76 14.57
N PRO A 73 -31.44 23.35 13.40
CA PRO A 73 -31.59 22.68 12.10
C PRO A 73 -30.68 21.46 12.01
N SER A 74 -31.07 20.48 11.18
CA SER A 74 -30.16 19.38 10.84
C SER A 74 -29.10 19.87 9.84
N MET A 75 -27.91 19.26 9.80
CA MET A 75 -26.89 19.62 8.81
C MET A 75 -27.39 19.47 7.36
N ALA A 76 -28.31 18.53 7.11
CA ALA A 76 -28.97 18.39 5.81
C ALA A 76 -29.86 19.60 5.45
N GLN A 77 -30.48 20.24 6.45
CA GLN A 77 -31.27 21.45 6.28
C GLN A 77 -30.38 22.68 6.05
N GLU A 78 -29.31 22.85 6.83
CA GLU A 78 -28.38 23.98 6.64
C GLU A 78 -27.76 23.98 5.23
N LEU A 79 -27.38 22.82 4.70
CA LEU A 79 -26.89 22.70 3.32
C LEU A 79 -27.95 23.04 2.27
N ILE A 80 -29.22 22.73 2.54
CA ILE A 80 -30.36 23.11 1.69
C ILE A 80 -30.56 24.64 1.72
N GLU A 81 -30.42 25.27 2.90
CA GLU A 81 -30.50 26.73 3.05
C GLU A 81 -29.34 27.42 2.30
N LEU A 82 -28.10 26.93 2.49
CA LEU A 82 -26.88 27.46 1.88
C LEU A 82 -26.79 27.32 0.34
N GLY A 83 -27.48 26.37 -0.29
CA GLY A 83 -27.43 26.26 -1.75
C GLY A 83 -27.84 24.92 -2.39
N ALA A 84 -27.80 23.81 -1.65
CA ALA A 84 -28.01 22.49 -2.23
C ALA A 84 -29.43 22.31 -2.80
N SER A 85 -29.54 21.65 -3.95
CA SER A 85 -30.84 21.26 -4.53
C SER A 85 -31.48 20.09 -3.78
N ALA A 86 -30.67 19.11 -3.39
CA ALA A 86 -31.10 17.95 -2.62
C ALA A 86 -30.00 17.40 -1.72
N VAL A 87 -30.38 16.94 -0.52
CA VAL A 87 -29.48 16.32 0.47
C VAL A 87 -30.10 15.05 1.03
N LEU A 88 -29.44 13.92 0.79
CA LEU A 88 -29.74 12.62 1.39
C LEU A 88 -28.96 12.45 2.69
N SER A 89 -29.60 11.90 3.73
CA SER A 89 -29.11 11.93 5.12
C SER A 89 -29.71 10.81 5.97
N TRP A 90 -29.26 10.67 7.22
CA TRP A 90 -29.75 9.72 8.20
C TRP A 90 -30.36 10.42 9.41
N GLY A 91 -31.66 10.22 9.65
CA GLY A 91 -32.43 10.91 10.67
C GLY A 91 -32.13 10.53 12.13
N ARG A 92 -31.37 9.45 12.37
CA ARG A 92 -30.85 8.97 13.67
C ARG A 92 -29.56 8.15 13.41
N PRO A 93 -28.92 7.51 14.40
CA PRO A 93 -27.81 6.58 14.14
C PRO A 93 -28.23 5.36 13.29
N VAL A 94 -27.36 4.96 12.35
CA VAL A 94 -27.56 3.85 11.40
C VAL A 94 -26.42 2.84 11.53
N ARG A 95 -26.69 1.55 11.30
CA ARG A 95 -25.66 0.49 11.32
C ARG A 95 -24.86 0.47 10.03
N GLU A 96 -23.56 0.17 10.12
CA GLU A 96 -22.64 0.17 8.97
C GLU A 96 -23.11 -0.72 7.81
N LYS A 97 -23.68 -1.91 8.11
CA LYS A 97 -24.23 -2.80 7.08
C LYS A 97 -25.35 -2.13 6.28
N THR A 98 -26.28 -1.46 6.95
CA THR A 98 -27.40 -0.74 6.31
C THR A 98 -26.90 0.44 5.50
N ALA A 99 -26.01 1.28 6.06
CA ALA A 99 -25.44 2.42 5.34
C ALA A 99 -24.63 1.99 4.10
N THR A 100 -23.93 0.85 4.18
CA THR A 100 -23.20 0.23 3.06
C THR A 100 -24.15 -0.30 1.99
N ALA A 101 -25.17 -1.08 2.37
CA ALA A 101 -26.17 -1.62 1.43
C ALA A 101 -26.96 -0.50 0.72
N THR A 102 -27.37 0.52 1.48
CA THR A 102 -28.05 1.72 0.96
C THR A 102 -27.21 2.40 -0.12
N ALA A 103 -25.94 2.66 0.18
CA ALA A 103 -25.04 3.31 -0.75
C ALA A 103 -24.78 2.44 -1.99
N ALA A 104 -24.55 1.14 -1.83
CA ALA A 104 -24.30 0.23 -2.95
C ALA A 104 -25.49 0.16 -3.91
N HIS A 105 -26.71 -0.04 -3.40
CA HIS A 105 -27.92 -0.14 -4.22
C HIS A 105 -28.30 1.19 -4.88
N LEU A 106 -28.25 2.29 -4.11
CA LEU A 106 -28.57 3.62 -4.62
C LEU A 106 -27.59 4.04 -5.72
N TYR A 107 -26.28 3.91 -5.50
CA TYR A 107 -25.31 4.26 -6.53
C TYR A 107 -25.37 3.32 -7.73
N GLY A 108 -25.66 2.03 -7.55
CA GLY A 108 -25.90 1.10 -8.66
C GLY A 108 -27.07 1.55 -9.55
N LYS A 109 -28.19 1.98 -8.94
CA LYS A 109 -29.33 2.52 -9.69
C LYS A 109 -29.04 3.87 -10.35
N LEU A 110 -28.43 4.81 -9.64
CA LEU A 110 -28.08 6.12 -10.20
C LEU A 110 -27.03 6.02 -11.33
N ALA A 111 -26.08 5.08 -11.25
CA ALA A 111 -25.09 4.83 -12.29
C ALA A 111 -25.71 4.15 -13.54
N ALA A 112 -26.75 3.34 -13.35
CA ALA A 112 -27.53 2.74 -14.44
C ALA A 112 -28.58 3.71 -15.06
N GLY A 113 -28.50 5.02 -14.76
CA GLY A 113 -29.33 6.05 -15.39
C GLY A 113 -30.76 6.21 -14.83
N TYR A 114 -31.13 5.47 -13.78
CA TYR A 114 -32.43 5.63 -13.13
C TYR A 114 -32.58 7.01 -12.47
N GLN A 115 -33.81 7.51 -12.39
CA GLN A 115 -34.16 8.74 -11.71
C GLN A 115 -33.92 8.62 -10.19
N LEU A 116 -33.67 9.74 -9.49
CA LEU A 116 -33.48 9.71 -8.04
C LEU A 116 -34.69 9.13 -7.28
N THR A 117 -35.92 9.40 -7.74
CA THR A 117 -37.15 8.81 -7.20
C THR A 117 -37.14 7.28 -7.28
N GLU A 118 -36.89 6.74 -8.47
CA GLU A 118 -36.84 5.30 -8.76
C GLU A 118 -35.71 4.61 -8.00
N ALA A 119 -34.52 5.21 -8.01
CA ALA A 119 -33.34 4.71 -7.31
C ALA A 119 -33.59 4.65 -5.80
N LEU A 120 -34.15 5.71 -5.21
CA LEU A 120 -34.45 5.76 -3.78
C LEU A 120 -35.57 4.79 -3.37
N ALA A 121 -36.66 4.71 -4.16
CA ALA A 121 -37.74 3.74 -3.94
C ALA A 121 -37.25 2.29 -4.03
N SER A 122 -36.42 1.98 -5.03
CA SER A 122 -35.78 0.67 -5.17
C SER A 122 -34.83 0.36 -4.00
N THR A 123 -34.10 1.35 -3.48
CA THR A 123 -33.28 1.20 -2.28
C THR A 123 -34.13 0.90 -1.03
N TYR A 124 -35.26 1.58 -0.82
CA TYR A 124 -36.16 1.26 0.29
C TYR A 124 -36.72 -0.16 0.19
N GLN A 125 -37.19 -0.57 -0.99
CA GLN A 125 -37.71 -1.91 -1.25
C GLN A 125 -36.65 -2.98 -0.95
N GLU A 126 -35.42 -2.78 -1.40
CA GLU A 126 -34.33 -3.75 -1.18
C GLU A 126 -33.92 -3.83 0.30
N LEU A 127 -33.82 -2.70 1.01
CA LEU A 127 -33.48 -2.68 2.43
C LEU A 127 -34.59 -3.31 3.30
N PHE A 128 -35.85 -3.12 2.91
CA PHE A 128 -37.00 -3.78 3.54
C PHE A 128 -36.99 -5.29 3.27
N ARG A 129 -36.74 -5.71 2.02
CA ARG A 129 -36.62 -7.12 1.61
C ARG A 129 -35.50 -7.85 2.35
N GLN A 130 -34.35 -7.20 2.53
CA GLN A 130 -33.23 -7.69 3.35
C GLN A 130 -33.44 -7.52 4.88
N LYS A 131 -34.58 -6.98 5.32
CA LYS A 131 -34.96 -6.82 6.73
C LYS A 131 -33.96 -6.00 7.57
N PHE A 132 -33.44 -4.89 7.04
CA PHE A 132 -32.64 -3.95 7.82
C PHE A 132 -33.54 -3.01 8.66
N PRO A 133 -33.76 -3.19 9.98
CA PRO A 133 -34.70 -2.38 10.76
C PRO A 133 -34.53 -0.85 10.70
N ASP A 134 -33.32 -0.37 10.39
CA ASP A 134 -32.96 1.05 10.22
C ASP A 134 -33.17 1.61 8.80
N TRP A 135 -33.81 0.86 7.88
CA TRP A 135 -34.12 1.32 6.51
C TRP A 135 -34.88 2.66 6.48
N HIS A 136 -35.80 2.84 7.43
CA HIS A 136 -36.71 4.00 7.53
C HIS A 136 -36.02 5.27 8.07
N LEU A 137 -34.73 5.19 8.44
CA LEU A 137 -33.97 6.34 8.93
C LEU A 137 -33.35 7.17 7.80
N LEU A 138 -33.33 6.67 6.57
CA LEU A 138 -32.89 7.44 5.41
C LEU A 138 -33.88 8.59 5.14
N ARG A 139 -33.36 9.80 4.88
CA ARG A 139 -34.16 11.01 4.64
C ARG A 139 -33.59 11.82 3.49
N LEU A 140 -34.43 12.18 2.54
CA LEU A 140 -34.10 13.10 1.45
C LEU A 140 -34.77 14.45 1.71
N TYR A 141 -33.97 15.51 1.73
CA TYR A 141 -34.41 16.91 1.73
C TYR A 141 -34.21 17.48 0.32
N VAL A 142 -35.13 18.32 -0.16
CA VAL A 142 -35.14 18.90 -1.52
C VAL A 142 -35.60 20.35 -1.45
N ARG A 143 -35.04 21.22 -2.30
CA ARG A 143 -35.41 22.64 -2.43
C ARG A 143 -35.69 22.98 -3.89
N GLY A 144 -36.94 23.37 -4.18
CA GLY A 144 -37.41 23.60 -5.54
C GLY A 144 -37.75 22.29 -6.23
N GLU A 145 -37.37 22.15 -7.51
CA GLU A 145 -37.66 20.97 -8.32
C GLU A 145 -36.92 19.72 -7.82
N PHE A 146 -37.57 18.56 -7.95
CA PHE A 146 -36.99 17.27 -7.59
C PHE A 146 -35.95 16.83 -8.64
N PRO A 147 -34.71 16.47 -8.27
CA PRO A 147 -33.71 16.09 -9.25
C PRO A 147 -34.07 14.79 -10.02
N GLY A 148 -34.04 14.86 -11.36
CA GLY A 148 -34.17 13.70 -12.24
C GLY A 148 -32.92 12.81 -12.27
N ALA A 149 -32.68 12.13 -13.39
CA ALA A 149 -31.48 11.30 -13.57
C ALA A 149 -30.18 12.12 -13.56
N PHE A 150 -29.11 11.55 -12.97
CA PHE A 150 -27.78 12.19 -12.89
C PHE A 150 -26.79 11.70 -13.95
N VAL A 151 -27.14 10.62 -14.64
CA VAL A 151 -26.32 9.94 -15.65
C VAL A 151 -27.27 9.60 -16.78
N GLN A 152 -26.86 9.83 -18.02
CA GLN A 152 -27.57 9.27 -19.18
C GLN A 152 -27.26 7.77 -19.26
N PRO A 153 -28.17 6.92 -19.78
CA PRO A 153 -27.83 5.55 -20.16
C PRO A 153 -26.57 5.54 -21.05
N LEU A 154 -25.76 4.48 -20.94
CA LEU A 154 -24.46 4.40 -21.59
C LEU A 154 -24.57 4.60 -23.12
N GLY A 155 -23.74 5.50 -23.65
CA GLY A 155 -23.65 5.82 -25.08
C GLY A 155 -22.27 6.37 -25.44
N ASP A 156 -22.02 6.56 -26.73
CA ASP A 156 -20.68 6.64 -27.33
C ASP A 156 -19.92 7.98 -27.15
N VAL A 157 -19.96 8.56 -25.95
CA VAL A 157 -19.25 9.80 -25.62
C VAL A 157 -17.90 9.47 -24.95
N PRO A 158 -16.74 9.78 -25.58
CA PRO A 158 -15.44 9.55 -24.97
C PRO A 158 -15.25 10.41 -23.71
N TRP A 159 -14.90 9.77 -22.59
CA TRP A 159 -14.49 10.47 -21.37
C TRP A 159 -12.98 10.61 -21.31
N PHE A 160 -12.49 11.85 -21.29
CA PHE A 160 -11.07 12.17 -21.15
C PHE A 160 -10.74 12.48 -19.68
N PRO A 161 -9.98 11.63 -18.96
CA PRO A 161 -9.47 11.95 -17.63
C PRO A 161 -8.37 13.02 -17.68
N VAL A 162 -8.08 13.63 -16.53
CA VAL A 162 -6.85 14.40 -16.31
C VAL A 162 -5.66 13.43 -16.29
N GLU A 163 -4.55 13.78 -16.94
CA GLU A 163 -3.29 13.01 -16.96
C GLU A 163 -2.91 12.48 -15.56
N PRO A 164 -3.03 11.17 -15.32
CA PRO A 164 -2.96 10.62 -13.98
C PRO A 164 -1.52 10.25 -13.62
N ALA A 165 -1.10 10.60 -12.40
CA ALA A 165 0.29 10.44 -11.95
C ALA A 165 0.80 8.98 -11.87
N TYR A 166 -0.05 7.97 -12.16
CA TYR A 166 0.39 6.59 -12.33
C TYR A 166 1.10 6.34 -13.66
N GLU A 167 0.83 7.13 -14.71
CA GLU A 167 1.46 6.97 -16.04
C GLU A 167 2.94 7.35 -16.07
N LEU A 168 3.46 7.99 -15.00
CA LEU A 168 4.89 8.21 -14.80
C LEU A 168 5.65 6.94 -14.35
N PHE A 169 4.94 5.89 -13.91
CA PHE A 169 5.53 4.64 -13.42
C PHE A 169 5.52 3.56 -14.49
N LEU A 170 6.12 3.87 -15.64
CA LEU A 170 6.26 2.93 -16.75
C LEU A 170 7.35 1.89 -16.46
N ASP A 171 7.18 0.72 -17.03
CA ASP A 171 8.24 -0.26 -17.25
C ASP A 171 9.12 0.17 -18.45
N GLU A 172 10.44 0.04 -18.33
CA GLU A 172 11.37 0.51 -19.37
C GLU A 172 11.32 -0.38 -20.63
N GLN A 173 11.06 -1.67 -20.47
CA GLN A 173 11.07 -2.66 -21.57
C GLN A 173 9.74 -2.72 -22.30
N THR A 174 8.64 -2.79 -21.55
CA THR A 174 7.27 -2.99 -22.08
C THR A 174 6.48 -1.69 -22.26
N ARG A 175 6.96 -0.56 -21.71
CA ARG A 175 6.24 0.74 -21.62
C ARG A 175 4.88 0.67 -20.92
N LEU A 176 4.58 -0.42 -20.20
CA LEU A 176 3.32 -0.58 -19.46
C LEU A 176 3.40 0.06 -18.07
N VAL A 177 2.26 0.51 -17.54
CA VAL A 177 2.17 1.06 -16.18
C VAL A 177 2.36 -0.05 -15.14
N ARG A 178 3.36 0.10 -14.27
CA ARG A 178 3.72 -0.87 -13.21
C ARG A 178 2.94 -0.72 -11.90
N VAL A 179 2.15 0.34 -11.75
CA VAL A 179 1.40 0.64 -10.53
C VAL A 179 -0.10 0.54 -10.75
N ALA A 180 -0.83 0.11 -9.71
CA ALA A 180 -2.27 -0.07 -9.82
C ALA A 180 -2.98 1.26 -10.13
N THR A 181 -4.10 1.21 -10.84
CA THR A 181 -4.97 2.37 -11.13
C THR A 181 -5.80 2.81 -9.91
N PRO A 182 -6.48 3.98 -9.91
CA PRO A 182 -7.34 4.41 -8.81
C PRO A 182 -8.47 3.42 -8.49
N GLY A 183 -9.00 2.73 -9.51
CA GLY A 183 -9.99 1.67 -9.35
C GLY A 183 -9.44 0.40 -8.68
N GLU A 184 -8.16 0.09 -8.85
CA GLU A 184 -7.51 -1.07 -8.22
C GLU A 184 -6.87 -0.79 -6.86
N PHE A 185 -6.67 0.49 -6.52
CA PHE A 185 -6.05 0.93 -5.27
C PHE A 185 -6.99 0.72 -4.08
N VAL A 186 -6.50 0.00 -3.07
CA VAL A 186 -7.27 -0.42 -1.89
C VAL A 186 -6.44 -0.20 -0.64
N GLY A 187 -7.10 0.30 0.41
CA GLY A 187 -6.51 0.44 1.73
C GLY A 187 -5.50 1.58 1.81
N ARG A 188 -4.44 1.38 2.61
CA ARG A 188 -3.25 2.27 2.73
C ARG A 188 -3.50 3.72 3.16
N ARG A 189 -4.74 4.11 3.45
CA ARG A 189 -5.16 5.48 3.80
C ARG A 189 -4.28 6.10 4.90
N ARG A 190 -3.95 5.34 5.94
CA ARG A 190 -3.11 5.81 7.06
C ARG A 190 -1.64 5.99 6.65
N ASN A 191 -1.06 5.07 5.88
CA ASN A 191 0.29 5.22 5.33
C ASN A 191 0.39 6.50 4.46
N LEU A 192 -0.61 6.73 3.61
CA LEU A 192 -0.68 7.87 2.71
C LEU A 192 -0.84 9.20 3.48
N GLN A 193 -1.69 9.23 4.50
CA GLN A 193 -1.83 10.40 5.38
C GLN A 193 -0.54 10.72 6.14
N ARG A 194 0.16 9.71 6.67
CA ARG A 194 1.47 9.90 7.33
C ARG A 194 2.53 10.42 6.38
N CYS A 195 2.67 9.83 5.19
CA CYS A 195 3.59 10.31 4.17
C CYS A 195 3.26 11.73 3.71
N LEU A 196 1.99 12.05 3.44
CA LEU A 196 1.58 13.38 3.00
C LEU A 196 1.80 14.44 4.10
N LYS A 197 1.52 14.10 5.36
CA LYS A 197 1.87 14.95 6.51
C LYS A 197 3.38 15.17 6.59
N ALA A 198 4.18 14.11 6.49
CA ALA A 198 5.63 14.20 6.51
C ALA A 198 6.16 15.09 5.38
N LEU A 199 5.67 14.93 4.15
CA LEU A 199 6.07 15.74 2.98
C LEU A 199 5.63 17.21 3.11
N ARG A 200 4.50 17.51 3.72
CA ARG A 200 4.07 18.90 3.97
C ARG A 200 4.79 19.56 5.15
N THR A 201 5.38 18.79 6.06
CA THR A 201 6.14 19.34 7.20
C THR A 201 7.49 19.90 6.76
N ALA A 202 7.75 21.19 7.02
CA ALA A 202 8.98 21.87 6.61
C ALA A 202 10.27 21.34 7.27
N THR A 203 10.16 20.57 8.36
CA THR A 203 11.29 19.90 9.03
C THR A 203 11.70 18.58 8.39
N ASN A 204 11.02 18.14 7.32
CA ASN A 204 11.44 17.00 6.51
C ASN A 204 11.95 17.47 5.13
N LEU A 205 12.75 16.64 4.47
CA LEU A 205 13.15 16.78 3.06
C LEU A 205 12.44 15.74 2.17
N GLY A 206 11.97 14.64 2.76
CA GLY A 206 11.37 13.56 2.01
C GLY A 206 10.84 12.42 2.88
N VAL A 207 10.45 11.33 2.23
CA VAL A 207 10.01 10.08 2.87
C VAL A 207 10.74 8.88 2.27
N LEU A 208 11.01 7.87 3.09
CA LEU A 208 11.48 6.55 2.67
C LEU A 208 10.35 5.54 2.89
N ILE A 209 9.77 5.03 1.80
CA ILE A 209 8.70 4.03 1.82
C ILE A 209 9.34 2.66 1.58
N HIS A 210 9.48 1.87 2.64
CA HIS A 210 10.24 0.61 2.61
C HIS A 210 9.36 -0.61 2.91
N GLY A 211 9.79 -1.79 2.47
CA GLY A 211 9.08 -3.05 2.71
C GLY A 211 9.16 -4.03 1.53
N ILE A 212 8.63 -5.23 1.75
CA ILE A 212 8.73 -6.41 0.87
C ILE A 212 8.36 -6.07 -0.60
N GLY A 213 8.97 -6.78 -1.55
CA GLY A 213 8.62 -6.65 -2.98
C GLY A 213 7.12 -6.82 -3.22
N GLY A 214 6.56 -6.02 -4.14
CA GLY A 214 5.15 -6.13 -4.51
C GLY A 214 4.12 -5.62 -3.49
N VAL A 215 4.48 -5.06 -2.32
CA VAL A 215 3.49 -4.55 -1.35
C VAL A 215 2.81 -3.21 -1.74
N GLY A 216 3.14 -2.66 -2.92
CA GLY A 216 2.53 -1.46 -3.47
C GLY A 216 3.22 -0.12 -3.17
N LYS A 217 4.56 -0.11 -2.95
CA LYS A 217 5.36 1.09 -2.61
C LYS A 217 5.30 2.19 -3.69
N SER A 218 5.52 1.81 -4.94
CA SER A 218 5.41 2.70 -6.10
C SER A 218 3.95 3.17 -6.29
N THR A 219 2.97 2.28 -6.05
CA THR A 219 1.54 2.61 -6.12
C THR A 219 1.10 3.64 -5.08
N ILE A 220 1.53 3.54 -3.83
CA ILE A 220 1.23 4.58 -2.84
C ILE A 220 1.96 5.90 -3.18
N THR A 221 3.14 5.83 -3.80
CA THR A 221 3.88 7.00 -4.28
C THR A 221 3.12 7.73 -5.39
N ALA A 222 2.58 7.03 -6.40
CA ALA A 222 1.70 7.63 -7.40
C ALA A 222 0.49 8.36 -6.76
N ARG A 223 -0.12 7.77 -5.72
CA ARG A 223 -1.21 8.40 -4.94
C ARG A 223 -0.76 9.58 -4.08
N LEU A 224 0.53 9.70 -3.74
CA LEU A 224 1.09 10.91 -3.13
C LEU A 224 1.29 12.00 -4.19
N LEU A 225 1.80 11.67 -5.39
CA LEU A 225 1.97 12.62 -6.50
C LEU A 225 0.66 13.27 -6.96
N GLU A 226 -0.47 12.56 -6.88
CA GLU A 226 -1.83 13.10 -7.08
C GLU A 226 -2.19 14.23 -6.08
N ARG A 227 -1.63 14.19 -4.86
CA ARG A 227 -1.97 15.07 -3.72
C ARG A 227 -0.90 16.13 -3.43
N LEU A 228 0.15 16.13 -4.25
CA LEU A 228 1.19 17.16 -4.34
C LEU A 228 0.92 18.01 -5.58
N THR A 229 -0.23 18.68 -5.59
CA THR A 229 -0.60 19.65 -6.64
C THR A 229 0.36 20.83 -6.62
N GLY A 230 0.70 21.36 -7.79
CA GLY A 230 1.70 22.43 -7.94
C GLY A 230 3.17 21.99 -7.76
N TYR A 231 3.45 20.69 -7.77
CA TYR A 231 4.80 20.14 -7.87
C TYR A 231 5.01 19.56 -9.27
N ASP A 232 6.10 19.96 -9.92
CA ASP A 232 6.61 19.30 -11.12
C ASP A 232 7.22 17.95 -10.70
N ARG A 233 6.90 16.88 -11.43
CA ARG A 233 7.12 15.49 -11.00
C ARG A 233 8.29 14.86 -11.77
N ILE A 234 9.30 14.41 -11.04
CA ILE A 234 10.45 13.67 -11.59
C ILE A 234 10.42 12.24 -11.04
N VAL A 235 10.63 11.24 -11.88
CA VAL A 235 10.74 9.83 -11.47
C VAL A 235 12.04 9.26 -12.04
N ILE A 236 12.94 8.85 -11.14
CA ILE A 236 14.18 8.13 -11.45
C ILE A 236 13.97 6.69 -10.98
N TYR A 237 14.00 5.75 -11.92
CA TYR A 237 13.82 4.34 -11.65
C TYR A 237 15.16 3.61 -11.50
N ARG A 238 15.24 2.73 -10.49
CA ARG A 238 16.41 1.93 -10.11
C ARG A 238 17.65 2.78 -9.83
N GLU A 239 18.68 2.69 -10.67
CA GLU A 239 20.01 3.22 -10.37
C GLU A 239 20.02 4.76 -10.38
N LEU A 240 20.75 5.35 -9.43
CA LEU A 240 20.94 6.81 -9.28
C LEU A 240 22.41 7.17 -9.47
N ASP A 241 22.75 7.58 -10.68
CA ASP A 241 24.02 8.18 -11.06
C ASP A 241 23.90 9.71 -11.25
N GLU A 242 25.05 10.40 -11.35
CA GLU A 242 25.09 11.87 -11.49
C GLU A 242 24.52 12.32 -12.85
N ASP A 243 24.90 11.66 -13.94
CA ASP A 243 24.50 12.05 -15.30
C ASP A 243 22.99 11.92 -15.51
N LYS A 244 22.37 10.84 -15.02
CA LYS A 244 20.92 10.60 -15.06
C LYS A 244 20.15 11.61 -14.21
N LEU A 245 20.64 11.95 -13.02
CA LEU A 245 20.03 13.00 -12.18
C LEU A 245 20.06 14.36 -12.88
N LEU A 246 21.23 14.75 -13.43
CA LEU A 246 21.41 16.02 -14.13
C LEU A 246 20.61 16.08 -15.43
N LYS A 247 20.61 15.00 -16.22
CA LYS A 247 19.84 14.88 -17.47
C LYS A 247 18.35 15.07 -17.21
N VAL A 248 17.76 14.38 -16.24
CA VAL A 248 16.32 14.48 -15.95
C VAL A 248 15.95 15.85 -15.38
N LEU A 249 16.87 16.53 -14.68
CA LEU A 249 16.70 17.94 -14.28
C LEU A 249 16.78 18.90 -15.48
N ALA A 250 17.68 18.64 -16.44
CA ALA A 250 17.84 19.43 -17.66
C ALA A 250 16.67 19.27 -18.63
N GLU A 251 16.13 18.05 -18.78
CA GLU A 251 14.91 17.75 -19.55
C GLU A 251 13.67 18.49 -19.00
N GLN A 252 13.69 18.88 -17.72
CA GLN A 252 12.65 19.69 -17.08
C GLN A 252 13.03 21.19 -16.98
N CYS A 253 14.17 21.61 -17.53
CA CYS A 253 14.68 22.98 -17.45
C CYS A 253 14.57 23.69 -18.81
N THR A 254 13.76 24.75 -18.87
CA THR A 254 13.61 25.62 -20.04
C THR A 254 14.40 26.93 -19.89
N SER A 255 15.13 27.11 -18.78
CA SER A 255 15.96 28.28 -18.51
C SER A 255 17.38 28.05 -19.03
N GLU A 256 17.86 28.92 -19.92
CA GLU A 256 19.24 28.91 -20.44
C GLU A 256 20.26 28.95 -19.29
N GLN A 257 20.09 29.88 -18.34
CA GLN A 257 20.87 29.96 -17.11
C GLN A 257 20.80 28.67 -16.27
N GLY A 258 19.65 28.01 -16.25
CA GLY A 258 19.47 26.73 -15.55
C GLY A 258 20.25 25.59 -16.22
N GLN A 259 20.22 25.51 -17.56
CA GLN A 259 21.01 24.53 -18.31
C GLN A 259 22.51 24.81 -18.19
N ASP A 260 22.97 26.07 -18.22
CA ASP A 260 24.37 26.42 -17.98
C ASP A 260 24.84 26.02 -16.57
N ILE A 261 24.02 26.20 -15.55
CA ILE A 261 24.31 25.75 -14.18
C ILE A 261 24.40 24.22 -14.11
N LEU A 262 23.51 23.50 -14.78
CA LEU A 262 23.51 22.04 -14.83
C LEU A 262 24.70 21.49 -15.63
N ASN A 263 25.08 22.12 -16.74
CA ASN A 263 26.20 21.71 -17.60
C ASN A 263 27.59 22.21 -17.11
N GLY A 264 27.61 23.11 -16.12
CA GLY A 264 28.83 23.74 -15.60
C GLY A 264 29.76 22.81 -14.83
N LYS A 265 31.07 23.10 -14.86
CA LYS A 265 32.17 22.30 -14.26
C LYS A 265 32.31 22.42 -12.72
N LEU A 266 31.25 22.79 -12.00
CA LEU A 266 31.29 22.90 -10.54
C LEU A 266 31.04 21.53 -9.88
N PRO A 267 31.40 21.30 -8.61
CA PRO A 267 31.02 20.08 -7.90
C PRO A 267 29.49 19.90 -7.87
N LEU A 268 29.00 18.65 -7.96
CA LEU A 268 27.56 18.33 -8.04
C LEU A 268 26.69 19.08 -7.02
N MET A 269 27.09 19.09 -5.75
CA MET A 269 26.36 19.78 -4.68
C MET A 269 26.23 21.29 -4.94
N GLN A 270 27.22 21.92 -5.57
CA GLN A 270 27.17 23.33 -5.97
C GLN A 270 26.31 23.56 -7.23
N ARG A 271 26.37 22.66 -8.23
CA ARG A 271 25.48 22.68 -9.41
C ARG A 271 24.03 22.62 -8.97
N LEU A 272 23.66 21.61 -8.18
CA LEU A 272 22.30 21.45 -7.65
C LEU A 272 21.86 22.61 -6.75
N THR A 273 22.74 23.10 -5.86
CA THR A 273 22.39 24.24 -4.98
C THR A 273 22.11 25.50 -5.80
N LYS A 274 22.94 25.82 -6.80
CA LYS A 274 22.69 26.96 -7.71
C LYS A 274 21.44 26.74 -8.56
N PHE A 275 21.20 25.52 -9.03
CA PHE A 275 20.02 25.20 -9.84
C PHE A 275 18.71 25.47 -9.07
N PHE A 276 18.56 24.93 -7.85
CA PHE A 276 17.37 25.19 -7.02
C PHE A 276 17.27 26.62 -6.46
N GLN A 277 18.30 27.46 -6.62
CA GLN A 277 18.28 28.87 -6.18
C GLN A 277 18.09 29.88 -7.33
N ALA A 278 18.56 29.56 -8.55
CA ALA A 278 18.57 30.50 -9.69
C ALA A 278 18.37 29.85 -11.07
N GLY A 279 18.38 28.52 -11.19
CA GLY A 279 18.20 27.78 -12.45
C GLY A 279 16.76 27.35 -12.74
N LEU A 280 15.80 27.69 -11.88
CA LEU A 280 14.40 27.29 -12.00
C LEU A 280 13.67 28.07 -13.10
N ASN A 281 12.69 27.43 -13.74
CA ASN A 281 11.85 28.02 -14.79
C ASN A 281 10.85 29.06 -14.23
N ARG A 282 10.55 28.99 -12.92
CA ARG A 282 9.59 29.86 -12.21
C ARG A 282 10.13 30.11 -10.79
N GLN A 283 9.95 31.30 -10.23
CA GLN A 283 10.44 31.63 -8.87
C GLN A 283 9.86 30.71 -7.77
N GLU A 284 8.61 30.28 -7.92
CA GLU A 284 7.96 29.33 -7.01
C GLU A 284 7.94 27.88 -7.54
N GLN A 285 8.82 27.51 -8.47
CA GLN A 285 8.87 26.14 -9.00
C GLN A 285 9.25 25.14 -7.90
N ARG A 286 8.52 24.02 -7.82
CA ARG A 286 8.66 23.01 -6.76
C ARG A 286 8.76 21.66 -7.42
N PHE A 287 9.76 20.88 -7.04
CA PHE A 287 9.99 19.54 -7.59
C PHE A 287 9.66 18.48 -6.54
N VAL A 288 9.03 17.39 -6.97
CA VAL A 288 9.00 16.13 -6.24
C VAL A 288 9.78 15.09 -7.04
N LEU A 289 10.93 14.69 -6.50
CA LEU A 289 11.80 13.67 -7.08
C LEU A 289 11.47 12.33 -6.45
N VAL A 290 11.02 11.37 -7.26
CA VAL A 290 10.80 9.98 -6.85
C VAL A 290 12.02 9.16 -7.24
N LEU A 291 12.57 8.42 -6.28
CA LEU A 291 13.61 7.41 -6.47
C LEU A 291 12.96 6.04 -6.25
N ASP A 292 12.54 5.37 -7.33
CA ASP A 292 11.72 4.15 -7.28
C ASP A 292 12.54 2.87 -7.50
N ASP A 293 12.26 1.78 -6.78
CA ASP A 293 13.04 0.52 -6.79
C ASP A 293 14.52 0.75 -6.42
N PHE A 294 14.71 1.59 -5.39
CA PHE A 294 16.02 2.09 -4.96
C PHE A 294 16.92 1.00 -4.36
N GLU A 295 16.41 -0.22 -4.13
CA GLU A 295 17.20 -1.41 -3.82
C GLU A 295 18.33 -1.70 -4.83
N ALA A 296 18.23 -1.22 -6.08
CA ALA A 296 19.33 -1.28 -7.06
C ALA A 296 20.60 -0.50 -6.64
N ASN A 297 20.47 0.43 -5.68
CA ASN A 297 21.58 1.26 -5.17
C ASN A 297 22.16 0.76 -3.85
N LEU A 298 21.73 -0.41 -3.39
CA LEU A 298 22.16 -0.99 -2.12
C LEU A 298 23.20 -2.10 -2.33
N GLU A 299 24.13 -2.16 -1.39
CA GLU A 299 25.07 -3.26 -1.17
C GLU A 299 24.66 -3.97 0.13
N PHE A 300 24.89 -5.28 0.19
CA PHE A 300 24.56 -6.10 1.36
C PHE A 300 25.86 -6.64 1.95
N LEU A 301 26.09 -6.36 3.23
CA LEU A 301 27.19 -6.99 3.97
C LEU A 301 27.00 -8.51 3.95
N PRO A 302 28.05 -9.31 3.66
CA PRO A 302 27.99 -10.77 3.83
C PRO A 302 27.57 -11.12 5.27
N ASN A 303 26.69 -12.11 5.42
CA ASN A 303 26.25 -12.55 6.75
C ASN A 303 27.46 -12.93 7.61
N VAL A 304 27.48 -12.51 8.87
CA VAL A 304 28.60 -12.76 9.79
C VAL A 304 28.92 -14.25 9.88
N GLU A 305 27.91 -15.13 9.77
CA GLU A 305 28.07 -16.59 9.67
C GLU A 305 28.98 -17.04 8.52
N THR A 306 28.93 -16.39 7.35
CA THR A 306 29.85 -16.69 6.24
C THR A 306 31.27 -16.24 6.53
N PHE A 307 31.46 -15.12 7.23
CA PHE A 307 32.78 -14.72 7.72
C PHE A 307 33.30 -15.68 8.80
N SER A 308 32.49 -16.08 9.77
CA SER A 308 32.86 -17.07 10.79
C SER A 308 33.25 -18.40 10.16
N ASN A 309 32.46 -18.93 9.22
CA ASN A 309 32.75 -20.18 8.52
C ASN A 309 34.06 -20.08 7.72
N ASN A 310 34.28 -18.98 6.98
CA ASN A 310 35.52 -18.77 6.23
C ASN A 310 36.75 -18.60 7.14
N VAL A 311 36.61 -17.92 8.28
CA VAL A 311 37.67 -17.77 9.30
C VAL A 311 37.90 -19.09 10.05
N GLU A 312 36.94 -19.99 10.08
CA GLU A 312 37.11 -21.36 10.57
C GLU A 312 37.70 -22.33 9.53
N THR A 313 37.51 -22.12 8.23
CA THR A 313 38.14 -22.96 7.19
C THR A 313 39.57 -22.53 6.89
N PHE A 314 39.90 -21.24 6.87
CA PHE A 314 41.28 -20.76 6.63
C PHE A 314 42.36 -21.50 7.47
N PRO A 315 42.21 -21.68 8.81
CA PRO A 315 43.16 -22.43 9.63
C PRO A 315 43.14 -23.94 9.42
N LYS A 316 42.09 -24.49 8.79
CA LYS A 316 41.99 -25.89 8.38
C LYS A 316 42.72 -26.06 7.04
N ASP A 317 42.43 -25.23 6.05
CA ASP A 317 43.03 -25.27 4.71
C ASP A 317 44.54 -25.00 4.73
N VAL A 318 45.02 -24.06 5.56
CA VAL A 318 46.46 -23.85 5.79
C VAL A 318 47.13 -25.10 6.41
N LYS A 319 46.43 -25.85 7.28
CA LYS A 319 46.93 -27.13 7.82
C LYS A 319 46.86 -28.28 6.83
N THR A 320 45.92 -28.26 5.89
CA THR A 320 45.89 -29.22 4.77
C THR A 320 47.05 -28.95 3.82
N LEU A 321 47.30 -27.68 3.47
CA LEU A 321 48.45 -27.27 2.66
C LEU A 321 49.78 -27.60 3.35
N SER A 322 49.94 -27.32 4.65
CA SER A 322 51.19 -27.66 5.36
C SER A 322 51.43 -29.17 5.40
N LYS A 323 50.39 -29.99 5.66
CA LYS A 323 50.49 -31.45 5.60
C LYS A 323 50.87 -31.97 4.22
N ASN A 324 50.27 -31.41 3.16
CA ASN A 324 50.58 -31.82 1.79
C ASN A 324 52.04 -31.48 1.42
N VAL A 325 52.55 -30.33 1.88
CA VAL A 325 53.97 -29.94 1.74
C VAL A 325 54.89 -30.84 2.58
N GLU A 326 54.46 -31.32 3.74
CA GLU A 326 55.20 -32.31 4.56
C GLU A 326 55.17 -33.74 4.00
N THR A 327 54.24 -34.09 3.09
CA THR A 327 54.22 -35.39 2.41
C THR A 327 55.04 -35.42 1.11
N PHE A 328 55.17 -34.30 0.39
CA PHE A 328 55.95 -34.24 -0.85
C PHE A 328 57.39 -34.79 -0.77
N PRO A 329 58.15 -34.70 0.35
CA PRO A 329 59.47 -35.31 0.48
C PRO A 329 59.50 -36.84 0.60
N LYS A 330 58.34 -37.51 0.75
CA LYS A 330 58.26 -38.96 1.00
C LYS A 330 57.86 -39.79 -0.23
N ASP A 331 57.19 -39.19 -1.21
CA ASP A 331 56.69 -39.89 -2.40
C ASP A 331 57.70 -39.88 -3.57
N VAL A 332 58.97 -39.51 -3.32
CA VAL A 332 60.03 -39.40 -4.34
C VAL A 332 61.05 -40.55 -4.26
N GLU A 333 61.16 -41.27 -3.14
CA GLU A 333 62.13 -42.37 -2.94
C GLU A 333 61.57 -43.79 -3.20
N THR A 334 60.75 -43.97 -4.24
CA THR A 334 60.54 -45.29 -4.88
C THR A 334 60.04 -45.15 -6.31
N PRO A 335 60.95 -45.28 -7.31
CA PRO A 335 60.93 -46.54 -8.06
C PRO A 335 62.33 -46.99 -8.51
N SER A 336 62.87 -48.03 -7.85
CA SER A 336 64.04 -48.77 -8.35
C SER A 336 63.94 -50.27 -8.03
N LYS A 337 63.00 -50.94 -8.72
CA LYS A 337 62.95 -52.37 -9.07
C LYS A 337 61.72 -52.64 -9.94
N ASN A 338 61.78 -53.69 -10.75
CA ASN A 338 60.76 -54.14 -11.70
C ASN A 338 60.71 -53.39 -13.06
N VAL A 339 61.89 -53.17 -13.64
CA VAL A 339 62.07 -53.45 -15.08
C VAL A 339 62.15 -54.98 -15.25
N ASP A 340 61.91 -55.48 -16.47
CA ASP A 340 61.95 -56.89 -16.89
C ASP A 340 60.83 -57.83 -16.39
N THR A 341 59.70 -57.82 -17.12
CA THR A 341 59.11 -59.01 -17.80
C THR A 341 58.02 -58.52 -18.78
N PHE A 342 58.36 -58.11 -20.01
CA PHE A 342 58.39 -58.92 -21.25
C PHE A 342 57.05 -59.52 -21.76
N ARG A 343 56.62 -59.06 -22.95
CA ARG A 343 55.75 -59.71 -23.98
C ARG A 343 54.35 -60.24 -23.58
N GLY A 344 53.29 -59.73 -24.24
CA GLY A 344 51.96 -60.37 -24.26
C GLY A 344 50.90 -59.70 -25.16
N THR A 345 50.67 -60.27 -26.34
CA THR A 345 49.48 -60.22 -27.24
C THR A 345 48.24 -59.35 -26.88
N SER A 346 48.11 -58.22 -27.58
CA SER A 346 47.08 -57.90 -28.60
C SER A 346 45.71 -58.65 -28.67
N LEU A 347 44.63 -57.83 -28.81
CA LEU A 347 43.39 -58.01 -29.62
C LEU A 347 42.15 -58.84 -29.15
N HIS A 348 40.99 -58.38 -29.66
CA HIS A 348 39.62 -58.98 -29.69
C HIS A 348 38.82 -59.11 -28.36
N HIS A 349 37.48 -59.19 -28.32
CA HIS A 349 36.39 -58.44 -29.03
C HIS A 349 35.01 -58.87 -28.43
N ASN A 350 34.10 -57.93 -28.14
CA ASN A 350 32.62 -58.04 -28.03
C ASN A 350 31.87 -59.07 -27.13
N ALA A 351 30.68 -58.60 -26.68
CA ALA A 351 29.39 -59.32 -26.51
C ALA A 351 28.97 -59.98 -25.14
N THR A 352 27.95 -59.34 -24.54
CA THR A 352 26.71 -59.91 -23.92
C THR A 352 26.71 -61.07 -22.88
N SER A 353 26.35 -60.68 -21.65
CA SER A 353 25.22 -61.21 -20.82
C SER A 353 25.32 -62.53 -20.03
N GLN A 354 24.53 -62.58 -18.93
CA GLN A 354 24.10 -63.74 -18.12
C GLN A 354 25.18 -64.43 -17.23
N ASN A 355 24.87 -65.08 -16.09
CA ASN A 355 23.76 -65.02 -15.10
C ASN A 355 24.19 -65.83 -13.82
N GLU A 356 23.28 -66.01 -12.85
CA GLU A 356 23.29 -66.95 -11.71
C GLU A 356 24.11 -66.59 -10.44
N ASN A 357 23.86 -67.16 -9.25
CA ASN A 357 22.66 -67.25 -8.38
C ASN A 357 22.89 -68.26 -7.23
N ALA A 358 22.71 -67.84 -5.97
CA ALA A 358 21.99 -68.55 -4.88
C ALA A 358 21.97 -67.65 -3.61
N THR A 359 20.90 -67.26 -2.91
CA THR A 359 19.68 -67.92 -2.33
C THR A 359 19.96 -68.84 -1.12
N PRO A 360 19.05 -69.01 -0.12
CA PRO A 360 17.58 -68.78 -0.15
C PRO A 360 16.87 -68.11 1.07
N LEU A 361 15.60 -67.67 0.84
CA LEU A 361 14.34 -67.72 1.67
C LEU A 361 14.38 -67.41 3.20
N HIS A 362 13.37 -66.85 3.90
CA HIS A 362 11.91 -66.59 3.71
C HIS A 362 11.44 -65.53 4.78
N GLN A 363 10.18 -65.09 5.05
CA GLN A 363 8.79 -65.27 4.54
C GLN A 363 7.95 -63.95 4.76
N ASN A 364 6.69 -63.98 5.22
CA ASN A 364 5.71 -62.85 5.20
C ASN A 364 4.86 -62.67 6.48
N ALA A 365 4.36 -61.45 6.74
CA ALA A 365 3.05 -61.16 7.39
C ALA A 365 2.62 -59.67 7.22
N THR A 366 1.31 -59.36 7.27
CA THR A 366 0.75 -58.00 7.06
C THR A 366 -0.53 -57.69 7.87
N SER A 367 -0.67 -56.43 8.33
CA SER A 367 -1.90 -55.64 8.54
C SER A 367 -3.11 -56.16 9.37
N GLN A 368 -3.69 -55.32 10.25
CA GLN A 368 -5.00 -54.63 10.07
C GLN A 368 -5.54 -53.90 11.34
N ASN A 369 -6.54 -53.03 11.16
CA ASN A 369 -7.28 -52.27 12.21
C ASN A 369 -8.56 -52.98 12.65
N HIS A 370 -9.07 -52.67 13.86
CA HIS A 370 -10.49 -52.82 14.25
C HIS A 370 -11.00 -51.60 15.04
N ASN A 371 -12.31 -51.30 14.95
CA ASN A 371 -12.99 -50.14 15.57
C ASN A 371 -13.89 -50.57 16.74
N ALA A 372 -14.15 -49.66 17.70
CA ALA A 372 -15.27 -49.77 18.65
C ALA A 372 -15.73 -48.41 19.22
N ALA A 373 -17.04 -48.26 19.44
CA ALA A 373 -17.76 -47.15 20.11
C ALA A 373 -19.24 -47.59 20.33
N PRO A 374 -20.14 -46.84 21.01
CA PRO A 374 -19.98 -45.68 21.90
C PRO A 374 -20.69 -45.85 23.28
N SER A 375 -20.66 -44.84 24.17
CA SER A 375 -21.66 -44.69 25.25
C SER A 375 -21.82 -43.23 25.75
N HIS A 376 -23.01 -42.92 26.29
CA HIS A 376 -23.46 -41.59 26.77
C HIS A 376 -22.96 -41.30 28.23
N GLN A 377 -23.15 -40.16 28.93
CA GLN A 377 -24.31 -39.23 28.95
C GLN A 377 -24.06 -37.94 29.80
N ASN A 378 -24.80 -36.86 29.50
CA ASN A 378 -25.24 -35.70 30.34
C ASN A 378 -24.31 -34.93 31.33
N ALA A 379 -24.23 -33.61 31.11
CA ALA A 379 -24.45 -32.58 32.16
C ALA A 379 -24.93 -31.25 31.52
N THR A 380 -25.85 -30.51 32.17
CA THR A 380 -26.52 -29.29 31.67
C THR A 380 -25.99 -27.99 32.33
N PRO A 381 -26.23 -26.79 31.76
CA PRO A 381 -25.56 -25.56 32.17
C PRO A 381 -26.17 -24.88 33.41
N GLN A 382 -25.34 -24.19 34.20
CA GLN A 382 -25.83 -23.25 35.23
C GLN A 382 -25.84 -21.80 34.73
N ASN A 383 -27.04 -21.23 34.65
CA ASN A 383 -27.28 -19.80 34.52
C ASN A 383 -27.06 -19.10 35.88
N ARG A 384 -26.30 -18.01 35.91
CA ARG A 384 -26.34 -17.03 37.01
C ARG A 384 -26.38 -15.61 36.48
N ASN A 385 -27.53 -14.96 36.67
CA ASN A 385 -27.65 -13.50 36.56
C ASN A 385 -26.69 -12.82 37.55
N ALA A 386 -25.87 -11.91 37.05
CA ALA A 386 -25.10 -10.97 37.87
C ALA A 386 -25.17 -9.59 37.23
N THR A 387 -25.96 -8.69 37.82
CA THR A 387 -26.09 -7.29 37.39
C THR A 387 -24.97 -6.45 38.02
N PRO A 388 -24.01 -5.90 37.25
CA PRO A 388 -23.03 -4.96 37.78
C PRO A 388 -23.64 -3.55 37.78
N GLN A 389 -23.52 -2.85 38.90
CA GLN A 389 -24.03 -1.48 39.06
C GLN A 389 -23.25 -0.48 38.20
N ASN A 390 -23.94 0.58 37.78
CA ASN A 390 -23.31 1.76 37.18
C ASN A 390 -22.27 2.38 38.13
N ARG A 391 -21.00 2.40 37.70
CA ARG A 391 -19.96 3.28 38.25
C ARG A 391 -19.23 3.97 37.10
N ASN A 392 -19.25 5.30 37.12
CA ASN A 392 -18.53 6.13 36.17
C ASN A 392 -17.00 5.94 36.33
N ALA A 393 -16.34 5.44 35.30
CA ALA A 393 -14.89 5.46 35.18
C ALA A 393 -14.52 5.94 33.77
N VAL A 394 -13.85 7.10 33.68
CA VAL A 394 -13.38 7.65 32.40
C VAL A 394 -12.13 6.86 31.96
N PRO A 395 -12.13 6.14 30.83
CA PRO A 395 -10.95 5.40 30.40
C PRO A 395 -9.96 6.35 29.73
N SER A 396 -9.00 6.84 30.50
CA SER A 396 -7.83 7.57 29.99
C SER A 396 -7.05 6.68 29.03
N ARG A 397 -7.28 6.83 27.71
CA ARG A 397 -6.52 6.13 26.67
C ARG A 397 -5.08 6.65 26.61
N GLN A 398 -4.23 6.12 27.47
CA GLN A 398 -2.79 6.13 27.22
C GLN A 398 -2.52 5.37 25.90
N ASN A 399 -1.71 5.96 25.02
CA ASN A 399 -1.34 5.35 23.74
C ASN A 399 -0.32 4.22 23.98
N ALA A 400 -0.81 3.04 24.35
CA ALA A 400 0.01 1.83 24.40
C ALA A 400 0.41 1.43 22.97
N THR A 401 1.66 1.69 22.60
CA THR A 401 2.24 1.31 21.31
C THR A 401 2.18 -0.21 21.14
N PRO A 402 1.51 -0.76 20.10
CA PRO A 402 1.51 -2.20 19.87
C PRO A 402 2.90 -2.67 19.45
N GLN A 403 3.66 -3.26 20.38
CA GLN A 403 4.87 -4.00 20.05
C GLN A 403 4.48 -5.28 19.31
N ASN A 404 4.41 -5.20 17.97
CA ASN A 404 4.19 -6.36 17.12
C ASN A 404 5.43 -7.27 17.13
N LYS A 405 5.55 -8.13 18.15
CA LYS A 405 6.58 -9.16 18.26
C LYS A 405 6.28 -10.34 17.34
N ASN A 406 6.33 -10.12 16.02
CA ASN A 406 6.41 -11.18 15.01
C ASN A 406 6.97 -10.64 13.69
N ALA A 407 7.83 -11.43 13.05
CA ALA A 407 8.46 -11.16 11.75
C ALA A 407 9.42 -9.96 11.65
N THR A 408 10.21 -9.67 12.69
CA THR A 408 11.51 -8.98 12.51
C THR A 408 12.55 -9.99 12.01
N SER A 409 12.49 -10.39 10.74
CA SER A 409 13.62 -11.06 10.12
C SER A 409 14.78 -10.08 10.02
N LEU A 410 15.92 -10.44 10.60
CA LEU A 410 17.17 -9.70 10.47
C LEU A 410 17.52 -9.60 8.98
N GLN A 411 17.30 -8.42 8.40
CA GLN A 411 17.78 -8.13 7.05
C GLN A 411 19.32 -8.02 7.11
N PRO A 412 20.06 -8.53 6.11
CA PRO A 412 21.46 -8.17 5.96
C PRO A 412 21.59 -6.64 5.93
N GLY A 413 22.65 -6.10 6.52
CA GLY A 413 22.85 -4.66 6.64
C GLY A 413 22.94 -4.00 5.26
N ALA A 414 21.82 -3.43 4.80
CA ALA A 414 21.69 -2.82 3.50
C ALA A 414 22.30 -1.40 3.55
N LEU A 415 23.48 -1.27 2.95
CA LEU A 415 24.23 -0.02 2.86
C LEU A 415 24.03 0.58 1.47
N LEU A 416 24.16 1.89 1.34
CA LEU A 416 24.18 2.54 0.03
C LEU A 416 25.57 2.40 -0.60
N LYS A 417 25.61 2.11 -1.92
CA LYS A 417 26.82 2.24 -2.75
C LYS A 417 27.48 3.62 -2.48
N PRO A 418 28.80 3.73 -2.21
CA PRO A 418 29.42 4.98 -1.78
C PRO A 418 29.14 6.21 -2.67
N GLY A 419 29.25 6.07 -4.00
CA GLY A 419 28.93 7.18 -4.92
C GLY A 419 27.45 7.62 -4.88
N VAL A 420 26.52 6.70 -4.56
CA VAL A 420 25.10 7.05 -4.41
C VAL A 420 24.87 7.81 -3.09
N VAL A 421 25.66 7.56 -2.05
CA VAL A 421 25.66 8.41 -0.84
C VAL A 421 26.03 9.84 -1.20
N GLU A 422 27.09 10.04 -1.99
CA GLU A 422 27.53 11.37 -2.42
C GLU A 422 26.45 12.11 -3.22
N ILE A 423 25.86 11.45 -4.23
CA ILE A 423 24.79 12.02 -5.07
C ILE A 423 23.55 12.35 -4.25
N LEU A 424 23.08 11.42 -3.42
CA LEU A 424 21.86 11.62 -2.62
C LEU A 424 22.07 12.68 -1.52
N MET A 425 23.25 12.73 -0.92
CA MET A 425 23.60 13.78 0.05
C MET A 425 23.74 15.15 -0.62
N ALA A 426 24.31 15.22 -1.84
CA ALA A 426 24.38 16.45 -2.63
C ALA A 426 22.98 16.99 -2.95
N LEU A 427 22.07 16.12 -3.42
CA LEU A 427 20.67 16.45 -3.70
C LEU A 427 19.93 16.94 -2.45
N LEU A 428 20.02 16.23 -1.33
CA LEU A 428 19.31 16.60 -0.09
C LEU A 428 19.85 17.89 0.52
N LYS A 429 21.18 18.12 0.51
CA LYS A 429 21.80 19.38 0.94
C LYS A 429 21.40 20.55 0.03
N ALA A 430 21.35 20.34 -1.29
CA ALA A 430 20.92 21.35 -2.25
C ALA A 430 19.45 21.76 -2.05
N ILE A 431 18.54 20.78 -1.88
CA ILE A 431 17.13 21.04 -1.56
C ILE A 431 17.02 21.82 -0.24
N GLN A 432 17.74 21.42 0.81
CA GLN A 432 17.75 22.14 2.09
C GLN A 432 18.22 23.60 1.94
N ASN A 433 19.25 23.84 1.13
CA ASN A 433 19.83 25.16 0.89
C ASN A 433 18.97 26.07 0.00
N SER A 434 18.11 25.51 -0.85
CA SER A 434 17.18 26.28 -1.68
C SER A 434 16.16 27.08 -0.87
N ARG A 435 15.79 26.58 0.32
CA ARG A 435 14.64 27.01 1.15
C ARG A 435 13.26 26.90 0.47
N LEU A 436 13.20 26.55 -0.82
CA LEU A 436 11.98 26.21 -1.53
C LEU A 436 11.50 24.80 -1.15
N PRO A 437 10.18 24.51 -1.19
CA PRO A 437 9.64 23.28 -0.65
C PRO A 437 9.77 22.06 -1.59
N HIS A 438 10.87 21.89 -2.32
CA HIS A 438 11.13 20.66 -3.08
C HIS A 438 11.20 19.43 -2.15
N ARG A 439 10.87 18.24 -2.66
CA ARG A 439 10.78 17.00 -1.87
C ARG A 439 11.35 15.79 -2.59
N VAL A 440 11.78 14.79 -1.80
CA VAL A 440 12.19 13.47 -2.29
C VAL A 440 11.24 12.39 -1.76
N ILE A 441 10.88 11.41 -2.59
CA ILE A 441 10.18 10.19 -2.18
C ILE A 441 11.03 9.00 -2.63
N ILE A 442 11.51 8.18 -1.69
CA ILE A 442 12.32 7.00 -2.00
C ILE A 442 11.47 5.76 -1.77
N THR A 443 11.43 4.82 -2.72
CA THR A 443 10.85 3.49 -2.51
C THR A 443 11.97 2.44 -2.48
N SER A 444 11.96 1.54 -1.50
CA SER A 444 13.02 0.54 -1.31
C SER A 444 12.49 -0.79 -0.78
N ARG A 445 13.11 -1.93 -1.10
CA ARG A 445 12.85 -3.21 -0.40
C ARG A 445 13.30 -3.16 1.06
N TYR A 446 14.38 -2.44 1.32
CA TYR A 446 15.09 -2.43 2.61
C TYR A 446 15.09 -1.02 3.23
N GLU A 447 15.09 -0.94 4.55
CA GLU A 447 15.46 0.31 5.22
C GLU A 447 16.99 0.47 5.15
N PHE A 448 17.45 1.67 4.85
CA PHE A 448 18.86 2.05 4.86
C PHE A 448 19.01 3.36 5.67
N ARG A 449 20.25 3.76 5.97
CA ARG A 449 20.52 5.03 6.66
C ARG A 449 21.50 5.91 5.89
N LEU A 450 21.30 7.21 6.01
CA LEU A 450 22.24 8.24 5.55
C LEU A 450 23.21 8.62 6.69
N PRO A 451 24.46 9.00 6.38
CA PRO A 451 25.43 9.45 7.39
C PRO A 451 25.04 10.81 8.01
N GLU A 452 24.43 11.68 7.20
CA GLU A 452 23.88 12.98 7.60
C GLU A 452 22.42 13.08 7.14
N LEU A 453 21.67 14.07 7.65
CA LEU A 453 20.28 14.35 7.26
C LEU A 453 19.28 13.18 7.37
N ASN A 454 19.65 12.02 7.91
CA ASN A 454 18.75 10.87 8.07
C ASN A 454 17.47 11.23 8.84
N HIS A 455 17.57 12.10 9.85
CA HIS A 455 16.44 12.62 10.63
C HIS A 455 15.49 13.54 9.82
N ARG A 456 15.86 13.94 8.60
CA ARG A 456 15.02 14.72 7.66
C ARG A 456 14.23 13.83 6.71
N LEU A 457 14.49 12.52 6.66
CA LEU A 457 13.71 11.56 5.89
C LEU A 457 12.79 10.79 6.84
N TYR A 458 11.48 10.89 6.61
CA TYR A 458 10.50 10.13 7.39
C TYR A 458 10.38 8.70 6.84
N SER A 459 10.74 7.71 7.65
CA SER A 459 10.65 6.28 7.30
C SER A 459 9.23 5.73 7.54
N GLU A 460 8.65 5.09 6.53
CA GLU A 460 7.30 4.51 6.54
C GLU A 460 7.37 3.04 6.07
N LEU A 461 7.22 2.11 7.01
CA LEU A 461 7.14 0.67 6.72
C LEU A 461 5.79 0.31 6.09
N LEU A 462 5.83 -0.18 4.85
CA LEU A 462 4.68 -0.69 4.12
C LEU A 462 4.59 -2.21 4.23
N ALA A 463 4.00 -2.70 5.33
CA ALA A 463 3.71 -4.13 5.54
C ALA A 463 2.73 -4.69 4.48
N ALA A 464 2.54 -6.02 4.44
CA ALA A 464 1.49 -6.68 3.66
C ALA A 464 0.08 -6.10 3.94
N LEU A 465 -0.89 -6.32 3.03
CA LEU A 465 -2.29 -6.00 3.34
C LEU A 465 -2.87 -7.06 4.29
N GLN A 466 -3.66 -6.59 5.25
CA GLN A 466 -4.28 -7.42 6.29
C GLN A 466 -5.77 -7.10 6.42
N ASP A 467 -6.50 -8.00 7.07
CA ASP A 467 -7.89 -7.85 7.52
C ASP A 467 -8.82 -7.21 6.47
N ALA A 468 -9.48 -6.10 6.84
CA ALA A 468 -10.50 -5.44 6.04
C ALA A 468 -9.96 -4.89 4.70
N ASP A 469 -8.68 -4.50 4.61
CA ASP A 469 -8.11 -4.01 3.35
C ASP A 469 -7.74 -5.16 2.40
N LEU A 470 -7.31 -6.31 2.95
CA LEU A 470 -7.12 -7.53 2.16
C LEU A 470 -8.46 -8.06 1.61
N VAL A 471 -9.51 -8.10 2.44
CA VAL A 471 -10.87 -8.46 2.01
C VAL A 471 -11.42 -7.51 0.93
N LYS A 472 -11.15 -6.20 1.03
CA LYS A 472 -11.52 -5.23 -0.02
C LYS A 472 -10.77 -5.48 -1.34
N LYS A 473 -9.52 -5.95 -1.31
CA LYS A 473 -8.74 -6.26 -2.53
C LYS A 473 -9.27 -7.52 -3.21
N TYR A 474 -9.57 -8.59 -2.48
CA TYR A 474 -10.16 -9.80 -3.07
C TYR A 474 -11.49 -9.51 -3.80
N ARG A 475 -12.38 -8.69 -3.21
CA ARG A 475 -13.65 -8.30 -3.85
C ARG A 475 -13.52 -7.45 -5.13
N ARG A 476 -12.31 -7.04 -5.51
CA ARG A 476 -12.00 -6.35 -6.78
C ARG A 476 -11.24 -7.23 -7.78
N LEU A 477 -11.01 -8.51 -7.47
CA LEU A 477 -10.41 -9.47 -8.38
C LEU A 477 -11.52 -10.38 -8.94
N GLU A 478 -11.73 -10.36 -10.26
CA GLU A 478 -12.85 -11.06 -10.91
C GLU A 478 -12.85 -12.58 -10.62
N ALA A 479 -11.66 -13.18 -10.59
CA ALA A 479 -11.42 -14.56 -10.19
C ALA A 479 -11.96 -14.95 -8.79
N PHE A 480 -12.20 -14.00 -7.90
CA PHE A 480 -12.74 -14.21 -6.55
C PHE A 480 -14.19 -13.72 -6.41
N ASN A 481 -14.78 -13.16 -7.46
CA ASN A 481 -16.17 -12.69 -7.48
C ASN A 481 -17.17 -13.72 -8.09
N GLY A 482 -16.73 -14.95 -8.35
CA GLY A 482 -17.61 -16.12 -8.56
C GLY A 482 -17.90 -16.54 -10.00
N ASN A 483 -17.43 -15.80 -11.02
CA ASN A 483 -17.67 -16.15 -12.43
C ASN A 483 -16.71 -17.21 -13.00
N LEU A 484 -15.69 -17.62 -12.24
CA LEU A 484 -14.73 -18.66 -12.61
C LEU A 484 -14.79 -19.81 -11.60
N ALA A 485 -14.98 -21.03 -12.10
CA ALA A 485 -14.97 -22.26 -11.31
C ALA A 485 -13.53 -22.65 -10.93
N ILE A 486 -12.93 -21.89 -10.01
CA ILE A 486 -11.60 -22.15 -9.46
C ILE A 486 -11.75 -23.08 -8.26
N ASP A 487 -10.93 -24.13 -8.23
CA ASP A 487 -10.83 -25.06 -7.10
C ASP A 487 -10.54 -24.35 -5.76
N GLY A 488 -11.03 -24.92 -4.66
CA GLY A 488 -10.95 -24.35 -3.32
C GLY A 488 -9.54 -24.24 -2.78
N GLU A 489 -8.67 -25.23 -3.01
CA GLU A 489 -7.28 -25.21 -2.53
C GLU A 489 -6.41 -24.26 -3.35
N LEU A 490 -6.64 -24.23 -4.67
CA LEU A 490 -6.07 -23.20 -5.55
C LEU A 490 -6.53 -21.78 -5.14
N GLN A 491 -7.80 -21.60 -4.78
CA GLN A 491 -8.32 -20.30 -4.33
C GLN A 491 -7.78 -19.89 -2.94
N GLU A 492 -7.59 -20.83 -2.02
CA GLU A 492 -6.88 -20.65 -0.73
C GLU A 492 -5.40 -20.25 -0.95
N SER A 493 -4.72 -20.94 -1.86
CA SER A 493 -3.30 -20.73 -2.16
C SER A 493 -3.08 -19.38 -2.85
N ALA A 494 -3.95 -19.02 -3.81
CA ALA A 494 -3.95 -17.72 -4.46
C ALA A 494 -4.23 -16.57 -3.48
N LYS A 495 -5.10 -16.75 -2.47
CA LYS A 495 -5.25 -15.78 -1.36
C LYS A 495 -3.95 -15.62 -0.57
N LYS A 496 -3.32 -16.73 -0.16
CA LYS A 496 -2.05 -16.73 0.60
C LYS A 496 -0.90 -16.08 -0.19
N ALA A 497 -0.89 -16.20 -1.52
CA ALA A 497 0.04 -15.52 -2.41
C ALA A 497 -0.28 -14.01 -2.59
N ALA A 498 -1.52 -13.66 -2.94
CA ALA A 498 -1.95 -12.27 -3.17
C ALA A 498 -1.92 -11.38 -1.91
N GLY A 499 -2.00 -11.99 -0.71
CA GLY A 499 -1.73 -11.29 0.55
C GLY A 499 -0.25 -10.92 0.75
N ARG A 500 0.68 -11.63 0.09
CA ARG A 500 2.13 -11.37 0.15
C ARG A 500 2.61 -10.50 -0.99
N VAL A 501 2.08 -10.69 -2.21
CA VAL A 501 2.46 -9.96 -3.43
C VAL A 501 1.21 -9.27 -4.01
N ILE A 502 1.22 -7.94 -4.02
CA ILE A 502 0.14 -7.09 -4.52
C ILE A 502 0.64 -6.38 -5.79
N SER A 503 0.94 -7.16 -6.83
CA SER A 503 1.27 -6.58 -8.13
C SER A 503 0.09 -5.76 -8.67
N ALA A 504 0.40 -4.76 -9.50
CA ALA A 504 -0.57 -4.26 -10.46
C ALA A 504 -0.80 -5.35 -11.52
N SER A 505 -1.99 -5.39 -12.11
CA SER A 505 -2.35 -6.26 -13.23
C SER A 505 -2.38 -7.78 -12.93
N TYR A 506 -3.51 -8.42 -13.26
CA TYR A 506 -3.67 -9.88 -13.17
C TYR A 506 -2.69 -10.64 -14.09
N THR A 507 -2.32 -10.03 -15.23
CA THR A 507 -1.42 -10.57 -16.25
C THR A 507 0.00 -10.84 -15.73
N SER A 508 0.57 -10.03 -14.85
CA SER A 508 1.94 -10.28 -14.35
C SER A 508 2.00 -11.47 -13.40
N PHE A 509 0.93 -11.70 -12.63
CA PHE A 509 0.89 -12.73 -11.59
C PHE A 509 0.80 -14.14 -12.19
N VAL A 510 -0.09 -14.34 -13.18
CA VAL A 510 -0.25 -15.63 -13.87
C VAL A 510 1.07 -16.05 -14.53
N SER A 511 1.76 -15.13 -15.21
CA SER A 511 3.03 -15.42 -15.87
C SER A 511 4.19 -15.77 -14.91
N SER A 512 4.05 -15.51 -13.60
CA SER A 512 5.06 -15.85 -12.57
C SER A 512 4.71 -17.07 -11.72
N VAL A 513 3.56 -17.71 -11.97
CA VAL A 513 3.02 -18.84 -11.19
C VAL A 513 2.69 -20.06 -12.07
N VAL A 514 2.63 -19.88 -13.39
CA VAL A 514 2.32 -20.93 -14.39
C VAL A 514 3.46 -21.08 -15.42
N GLY A 515 4.68 -20.65 -15.06
CA GLY A 515 5.91 -20.77 -15.85
C GLY A 515 6.98 -21.53 -15.08
#